data_AF-A0A650CK51-F1
#
_entry.id   AF-A0A650CK51-F1
#
_cell.length_a   1.000
_cell.length_b   1.000
_cell.length_c   1.000
_cell.angle_alpha   90.00
_cell.angle_beta   90.00
_cell.angle_gamma   90.00
#
_symmetry.space_group_name_H-M   'P 1'
#
loop_
_entity.id
_entity.type
_entity.pdbx_description
1 polymer ?
#
loop_
_entity_poly.entity_id
_entity_poly.type
_entity_poly.pdbx_seq_one_letter_code
_entity_poly.pdbx_strand_id
1 'polypeptide(L)'
;MRVFDLAKGDIVILNPLQTRYQMFSQRVFIPLYAAANDGIYRMNRGKRLLGFGKVVIASVGIILLSLLVIIGVFSIYFLIISGISLFTLIPTSIGLLIMTGGIYGIIRLIKFAKSVRINYVEGELIIPWSQVKNIVVVNVRQENVANRPSLIADIVNPVYKEIGDWHILRVDGGEIIVPNVDDPFNKLNYVKMKFNLTF
;
A
#
# COMPACT_ATOMS: atom_id res chain seq x y z
N MET A 1 -18.84 4.19 -7.09
CA MET A 1 -17.49 3.84 -6.60
C MET A 1 -17.59 2.53 -5.82
N ARG A 2 -16.77 1.52 -6.15
CA ARG A 2 -16.83 0.18 -5.54
C ARG A 2 -15.58 -0.05 -4.70
N VAL A 3 -15.70 -0.72 -3.56
CA VAL A 3 -14.57 -1.08 -2.70
C VAL A 3 -14.19 -2.53 -2.97
N PHE A 4 -12.92 -2.78 -3.23
CA PHE A 4 -12.37 -4.11 -3.48
C PHE A 4 -11.45 -4.54 -2.34
N ASP A 5 -11.54 -5.80 -1.96
CA ASP A 5 -10.59 -6.44 -1.05
C ASP A 5 -9.48 -7.11 -1.88
N LEU A 6 -8.26 -6.61 -1.75
CA LEU A 6 -7.10 -7.13 -2.48
C LEU A 6 -6.75 -8.58 -2.11
N ALA A 7 -7.23 -9.09 -0.97
CA ALA A 7 -6.91 -10.44 -0.51
C ALA A 7 -7.79 -11.53 -1.16
N LYS A 8 -8.98 -11.19 -1.66
CA LYS A 8 -9.96 -12.17 -2.15
C LYS A 8 -9.75 -12.64 -3.59
N GLY A 9 -8.80 -12.03 -4.30
CA GLY A 9 -8.53 -12.38 -5.69
C GLY A 9 -9.65 -11.99 -6.67
N ASP A 10 -10.63 -11.19 -6.25
CA ASP A 10 -11.77 -10.76 -7.06
C ASP A 10 -11.38 -9.85 -8.23
N ILE A 11 -10.17 -9.27 -8.17
CA ILE A 11 -9.64 -8.36 -9.17
C ILE A 11 -8.31 -8.86 -9.73
N VAL A 12 -8.01 -8.47 -10.97
CA VAL A 12 -6.72 -8.67 -11.62
C VAL A 12 -6.09 -7.30 -11.82
N ILE A 13 -4.92 -7.11 -11.23
CA ILE A 13 -4.20 -5.85 -11.37
C ILE A 13 -3.50 -5.82 -12.73
N LEU A 14 -3.84 -4.83 -13.56
CA LEU A 14 -3.37 -4.74 -14.94
C LEU A 14 -1.96 -4.17 -15.00
N ASN A 15 -1.78 -3.01 -14.38
CA ASN A 15 -0.51 -2.30 -14.38
C ASN A 15 0.37 -2.80 -13.23
N PRO A 16 1.70 -2.83 -13.36
CA PRO A 16 2.55 -3.31 -12.29
C PRO A 16 2.24 -2.52 -11.01
N LEU A 17 1.96 -3.26 -9.93
CA LEU A 17 2.13 -2.73 -8.59
C LEU A 17 3.60 -2.33 -8.53
N GLN A 18 3.85 -1.03 -8.65
CA GLN A 18 5.14 -0.47 -8.31
C GLN A 18 5.55 -1.10 -6.98
N THR A 19 6.69 -1.79 -6.96
CA THR A 19 7.15 -2.41 -5.72
C THR A 19 7.18 -1.35 -4.63
N ARG A 20 7.08 -1.75 -3.35
CA ARG A 20 7.05 -0.81 -2.21
C ARG A 20 8.23 0.18 -2.20
N TYR A 21 9.27 -0.03 -3.01
CA TYR A 21 10.47 0.79 -3.15
C TYR A 21 10.40 1.85 -4.27
N GLN A 22 9.40 1.81 -5.15
CA GLN A 22 9.21 2.78 -6.24
C GLN A 22 8.42 4.05 -5.83
N MET A 23 8.19 4.25 -4.52
CA MET A 23 7.41 5.39 -3.99
C MET A 23 8.04 6.78 -4.26
N PHE A 24 9.24 6.84 -4.87
CA PHE A 24 9.98 8.07 -5.17
C PHE A 24 10.19 8.34 -6.67
N SER A 25 9.57 7.56 -7.58
CA SER A 25 9.68 7.74 -9.04
C SER A 25 8.45 8.46 -9.62
N GLN A 26 8.61 9.25 -10.70
CA GLN A 26 7.52 9.92 -11.44
C GLN A 26 6.35 8.99 -11.84
N ARG A 27 6.55 7.67 -11.83
CA ARG A 27 5.51 6.64 -12.07
C ARG A 27 4.48 6.49 -10.93
N VAL A 28 4.66 7.16 -9.79
CA VAL A 28 3.70 7.18 -8.65
C VAL A 28 2.36 7.85 -9.03
N PHE A 29 2.35 8.67 -10.09
CA PHE A 29 1.16 9.39 -10.56
C PHE A 29 0.31 8.65 -11.60
N ILE A 30 0.71 7.45 -12.02
CA ILE A 30 -0.08 6.68 -13.00
C ILE A 30 -1.24 5.99 -12.26
N PRO A 31 -2.50 6.19 -12.67
CA PRO A 31 -3.63 5.49 -12.07
C PRO A 31 -3.44 3.97 -12.17
N LEU A 32 -3.73 3.26 -11.08
CA LEU A 32 -3.70 1.80 -11.10
C LEU A 32 -4.99 1.31 -11.75
N TYR A 33 -4.85 0.51 -12.81
CA TYR A 33 -5.99 -0.15 -13.43
C TYR A 33 -6.10 -1.59 -12.95
N ALA A 34 -7.33 -2.04 -12.78
CA ALA A 34 -7.62 -3.42 -12.43
C ALA A 34 -8.89 -3.89 -13.14
N ALA A 35 -8.88 -5.13 -13.58
CA ALA A 35 -10.02 -5.83 -14.15
C ALA A 35 -10.79 -6.57 -13.05
N ALA A 36 -12.10 -6.44 -13.04
CA ALA A 36 -13.02 -7.13 -12.14
C ALA A 36 -14.06 -7.93 -12.95
N ASN A 37 -15.01 -8.57 -12.28
CA ASN A 37 -16.03 -9.39 -12.94
C ASN A 37 -16.97 -8.61 -13.88
N ASP A 38 -17.15 -7.32 -13.63
CA ASP A 38 -18.10 -6.44 -14.31
C ASP A 38 -17.44 -5.44 -15.27
N GLY A 39 -16.13 -5.19 -15.14
CA GLY A 39 -15.40 -4.30 -16.04
C GLY A 39 -14.00 -3.94 -15.57
N ILE A 40 -13.46 -2.87 -16.14
CA ILE A 40 -12.15 -2.29 -15.79
C ILE A 40 -12.34 -1.07 -14.92
N TYR A 41 -11.57 -1.02 -13.84
CA TYR A 41 -11.62 -0.02 -12.79
C TYR A 41 -10.35 0.81 -12.71
N ARG A 42 -10.52 2.11 -12.46
CA ARG A 42 -9.48 3.04 -12.04
C ARG A 42 -9.42 3.03 -10.51
N MET A 43 -8.33 2.53 -9.97
CA MET A 43 -8.14 2.42 -8.53
C MET A 43 -7.55 3.70 -7.94
N ASN A 44 -8.14 4.17 -6.84
CA ASN A 44 -7.68 5.35 -6.11
C ASN A 44 -6.55 4.97 -5.13
N ARG A 45 -5.29 5.24 -5.53
CA ARG A 45 -4.11 4.99 -4.71
C ARG A 45 -3.99 5.90 -3.49
N GLY A 46 -4.47 7.13 -3.58
CA GLY A 46 -4.28 8.15 -2.54
C GLY A 46 -4.87 7.71 -1.19
N LYS A 47 -6.06 7.12 -1.22
CA LYS A 47 -6.72 6.60 0.00
C LYS A 47 -5.96 5.44 0.65
N ARG A 48 -5.30 4.59 -0.14
CA ARG A 48 -4.46 3.49 0.36
C ARG A 48 -3.17 3.99 1.00
N LEU A 49 -2.50 4.97 0.38
CA LEU A 49 -1.29 5.58 0.92
C LEU A 49 -1.56 6.32 2.24
N LEU A 50 -2.69 7.01 2.34
CA LEU A 50 -3.13 7.64 3.59
C LEU A 50 -3.36 6.62 4.71
N GLY A 51 -3.98 5.47 4.39
CA GLY A 51 -4.14 4.36 5.33
C GLY A 51 -2.79 3.81 5.82
N PHE A 52 -1.87 3.54 4.89
CA PHE A 52 -0.53 3.07 5.24
C PHE A 52 0.24 4.10 6.08
N GLY A 53 0.18 5.38 5.73
CA GLY A 53 0.80 6.47 6.49
C GLY A 53 0.30 6.55 7.93
N LYS A 54 -1.02 6.40 8.14
CA LYS A 54 -1.60 6.33 9.50
C LYS A 54 -1.02 5.19 10.34
N VAL A 55 -0.80 4.03 9.72
CA VAL A 55 -0.22 2.87 10.40
C VAL A 55 1.27 3.10 10.69
N VAL A 56 2.03 3.67 9.76
CA VAL A 56 3.44 4.02 9.99
C VAL A 56 3.59 5.03 11.13
N ILE A 57 2.78 6.10 11.14
CA ILE A 57 2.77 7.10 12.21
C ILE A 57 2.44 6.44 13.56
N ALA A 58 1.44 5.56 13.59
CA ALA A 58 1.10 4.82 14.80
C ALA A 58 2.25 3.92 15.27
N SER A 59 2.92 3.20 14.36
CA SER A 59 4.08 2.35 14.68
C SER A 59 5.25 3.16 15.25
N VAL A 60 5.60 4.28 14.62
CA VAL A 60 6.66 5.19 15.12
C VAL A 60 6.28 5.74 16.50
N GLY A 61 5.02 6.16 16.68
CA GLY A 61 4.51 6.61 17.97
C GLY A 61 4.59 5.54 19.06
N ILE A 62 4.28 4.28 18.75
CA ILE A 62 4.39 3.16 19.69
C ILE A 62 5.85 2.95 20.10
N ILE A 63 6.80 3.01 19.17
CA ILE A 63 8.23 2.86 19.46
C ILE A 63 8.71 3.96 20.40
N LEU A 64 8.37 5.23 20.11
CA LEU A 64 8.76 6.37 20.94
C LEU A 64 8.13 6.31 22.34
N LEU A 65 6.85 5.95 22.44
CA LEU A 65 6.18 5.78 23.74
C LEU A 65 6.77 4.61 24.52
N SER A 66 7.18 3.52 23.86
CA SER A 66 7.82 2.38 24.53
C SER A 66 9.17 2.79 25.13
N LEU A 67 9.96 3.62 24.44
CA LEU A 67 11.20 4.18 24.99
C LEU A 67 10.92 5.07 26.22
N LEU A 68 9.88 5.89 26.19
CA LEU A 68 9.48 6.71 27.34
C LEU A 68 9.04 5.85 28.53
N VAL A 69 8.30 4.76 28.29
CA VAL A 69 7.93 3.80 29.35
C VAL A 69 9.17 3.17 29.98
N ILE A 70 10.18 2.80 29.18
CA ILE A 70 11.46 2.27 29.69
C ILE A 70 12.16 3.29 30.60
N ILE A 71 12.16 4.57 30.22
CA ILE A 71 12.70 5.65 31.06
C ILE A 71 11.93 5.74 32.39
N GLY A 72 10.60 5.66 32.35
CA GLY A 72 9.76 5.64 33.56
C GLY A 72 10.07 4.46 34.48
N VAL A 73 10.27 3.27 33.92
CA VAL A 73 10.68 2.06 34.67
C VAL A 73 12.08 2.25 35.27
N PHE A 74 13.01 2.84 34.52
CA PHE A 74 14.36 3.14 35.01
C PHE A 74 14.33 4.11 36.21
N SER A 75 13.45 5.12 36.21
CA SER A 75 13.27 6.02 37.36
C SER A 75 12.80 5.29 38.62
N ILE A 76 11.91 4.29 38.47
CA ILE A 76 11.45 3.46 39.58
C ILE A 76 12.57 2.55 40.10
N TYR A 77 13.32 1.92 39.19
CA TYR A 77 14.47 1.10 39.55
C TYR A 77 15.54 1.92 40.31
N PHE A 78 15.79 3.16 39.85
CA PHE A 78 16.72 4.07 40.49
C PHE A 78 16.28 4.46 41.91
N LEU A 79 14.98 4.66 42.17
CA LEU A 79 14.44 4.87 43.51
C LEU A 79 14.73 3.68 44.43
N ILE A 80 14.56 2.45 43.94
CA ILE A 80 14.78 1.23 44.73
C ILE A 80 16.23 1.12 45.18
N ILE A 81 17.19 1.46 44.32
CA ILE A 81 18.63 1.40 44.65
C ILE A 81 19.06 2.56 45.55
N SER A 82 18.56 3.77 45.27
CA SER A 82 19.06 4.99 45.90
C SER A 82 18.36 5.34 47.22
N GLY A 83 17.28 4.64 47.55
CA GLY A 83 16.47 4.89 48.73
C GLY A 83 15.50 6.08 48.58
N ILE A 84 14.60 6.21 49.54
CA ILE A 84 13.53 7.21 49.52
C ILE A 84 14.07 8.54 50.06
N SER A 85 14.08 9.57 49.21
CA SER A 85 14.40 10.95 49.56
C SER A 85 13.55 11.90 48.72
N LEU A 86 13.42 13.16 49.13
CA LEU A 86 12.72 14.18 48.33
C LEU A 86 13.32 14.33 46.91
N PHE A 87 14.64 14.15 46.79
CA PHE A 87 15.37 14.19 45.52
C PHE A 87 15.10 12.99 44.61
N THR A 88 14.74 11.83 45.17
CA THR A 88 14.37 10.64 44.39
C THR A 88 12.86 10.58 44.14
N LEU A 89 12.02 11.14 45.02
CA LEU A 89 10.56 11.09 44.91
C LEU A 89 10.00 11.90 43.74
N ILE A 90 10.57 13.08 43.44
CA ILE A 90 10.15 13.93 42.31
C ILE A 90 10.41 13.25 40.96
N PRO A 91 11.62 12.75 40.65
CA PRO A 91 11.86 12.00 39.41
C PRO A 91 10.98 10.74 39.30
N THR A 92 10.70 10.06 40.42
CA THR A 92 9.92 8.82 40.39
C THR A 92 8.44 9.06 40.12
N SER A 93 7.85 10.13 40.67
CA SER A 93 6.46 10.49 40.39
C SER A 93 6.28 10.91 38.92
N ILE A 94 7.25 11.64 38.35
CA ILE A 94 7.30 11.93 36.91
C ILE A 94 7.41 10.63 36.11
N GLY A 95 8.30 9.71 36.50
CA GLY A 95 8.46 8.40 35.87
C GLY A 95 7.18 7.57 35.86
N LEU A 96 6.42 7.56 36.96
CA LEU A 96 5.11 6.88 37.06
C LEU A 96 4.06 7.50 36.13
N LEU A 97 4.01 8.83 36.02
CA LEU A 97 3.12 9.52 35.09
C LEU A 97 3.46 9.20 33.63
N ILE A 98 4.76 9.19 33.30
CA ILE A 98 5.24 8.79 31.97
C ILE A 98 4.88 7.33 31.67
N MET A 99 5.04 6.43 32.65
CA MET A 99 4.73 5.01 32.47
C MET A 99 3.25 4.79 32.21
N THR A 100 2.39 5.36 33.05
CA THR A 100 0.92 5.23 32.93
C THR A 100 0.39 5.90 31.66
N GLY A 101 0.84 7.12 31.36
CA GLY A 101 0.48 7.84 30.14
C GLY A 101 1.00 7.15 28.87
N GLY A 102 2.21 6.59 28.92
CA GLY A 102 2.83 5.85 27.83
C GLY A 102 2.07 4.57 27.49
N ILE A 103 1.74 3.75 28.50
CA ILE A 103 0.94 2.53 28.31
C ILE A 103 -0.44 2.86 27.73
N TYR A 104 -1.12 3.88 28.27
CA TYR A 104 -2.40 4.32 27.76
C TYR A 104 -2.31 4.79 26.29
N GLY A 105 -1.28 5.58 25.96
CA GLY A 105 -1.02 6.04 24.60
C GLY A 105 -0.77 4.90 23.62
N ILE A 106 0.02 3.89 24.01
CA ILE A 106 0.29 2.69 23.21
C ILE A 106 -1.02 1.94 22.92
N ILE A 107 -1.85 1.68 23.93
CA ILE A 107 -3.14 1.00 23.76
C ILE A 107 -4.03 1.76 22.76
N ARG A 108 -4.08 3.09 22.87
CA ARG A 108 -4.87 3.93 21.98
C ARG A 108 -4.34 3.91 20.53
N LEU A 109 -3.03 3.95 20.34
CA LEU A 109 -2.40 3.85 19.01
C LEU A 109 -2.60 2.47 18.38
N ILE A 110 -2.54 1.39 19.16
CA ILE A 110 -2.84 0.03 18.67
C ILE A 110 -4.28 -0.06 18.18
N LYS A 111 -5.25 0.48 18.94
CA LYS A 111 -6.66 0.52 18.51
C LYS A 111 -6.83 1.33 17.23
N PHE A 112 -6.16 2.47 17.12
CA PHE A 112 -6.17 3.28 15.91
C PHE A 112 -5.58 2.53 14.70
N ALA A 113 -4.41 1.91 14.84
CA ALA A 113 -3.76 1.14 13.78
C ALA A 113 -4.63 -0.05 13.32
N LYS A 114 -5.26 -0.78 14.26
CA LYS A 114 -6.16 -1.89 13.93
C LYS A 114 -7.42 -1.46 13.17
N SER A 115 -7.87 -0.23 13.35
CA SER A 115 -9.05 0.28 12.62
C SER A 115 -8.77 0.56 11.14
N VAL A 116 -7.49 0.65 10.75
CA VAL A 116 -7.11 0.96 9.38
C VAL A 116 -7.16 -0.28 8.50
N ARG A 117 -8.03 -0.23 7.50
CA ARG A 117 -8.20 -1.27 6.48
C ARG A 117 -7.23 -1.06 5.32
N ILE A 118 -6.04 -1.65 5.39
CA ILE A 118 -4.96 -1.47 4.39
C ILE A 118 -5.19 -2.28 3.09
N ASN A 119 -5.99 -3.35 3.18
CA ASN A 119 -6.24 -4.28 2.07
C ASN A 119 -7.38 -3.84 1.14
N TYR A 120 -8.02 -2.71 1.43
CA TYR A 120 -9.18 -2.25 0.66
C TYR A 120 -8.77 -1.13 -0.28
N VAL A 121 -9.26 -1.20 -1.52
CA VAL A 121 -9.01 -0.19 -2.55
C VAL A 121 -10.33 0.20 -3.19
N GLU A 122 -10.57 1.51 -3.27
CA GLU A 122 -11.71 2.04 -4.00
C GLU A 122 -11.38 2.14 -5.49
N GLY A 123 -12.29 1.62 -6.31
CA GLY A 123 -12.24 1.70 -7.76
C GLY A 123 -13.43 2.47 -8.32
N GLU A 124 -13.16 3.25 -9.35
CA GLU A 124 -14.17 3.84 -10.24
C GLU A 124 -14.25 3.00 -11.52
N LEU A 125 -15.45 2.57 -11.90
CA LEU A 125 -15.67 1.79 -13.12
C LEU A 125 -15.43 2.70 -14.32
N ILE A 126 -14.49 2.33 -15.18
CA ILE A 126 -14.15 3.10 -16.39
C ILE A 126 -14.92 2.54 -17.57
N ILE A 127 -14.99 1.21 -17.66
CA ILE A 127 -15.69 0.52 -18.73
C ILE A 127 -16.24 -0.82 -18.25
N PRO A 128 -17.55 -1.07 -18.39
CA PRO A 128 -18.11 -2.40 -18.20
C PRO A 128 -17.73 -3.32 -19.37
N TRP A 129 -17.59 -4.62 -19.11
CA TRP A 129 -17.28 -5.59 -20.16
C TRP A 129 -18.30 -5.62 -21.30
N SER A 130 -19.57 -5.32 -21.00
CA SER A 130 -20.64 -5.24 -22.01
C SER A 130 -20.44 -4.15 -23.06
N GLN A 131 -19.60 -3.15 -22.77
CA GLN A 131 -19.26 -2.08 -23.71
C GLN A 131 -17.93 -2.31 -24.42
N VAL A 132 -17.21 -3.40 -24.11
CA VAL A 132 -15.94 -3.74 -24.76
C VAL A 132 -16.21 -4.52 -26.03
N LYS A 133 -15.78 -3.97 -27.16
CA LYS A 133 -15.82 -4.63 -28.47
C LYS A 133 -14.57 -5.43 -28.73
N ASN A 134 -13.40 -4.87 -28.43
CA ASN A 134 -12.11 -5.55 -28.59
C ASN A 134 -11.06 -4.87 -27.70
N ILE A 135 -9.99 -5.60 -27.36
CA ILE A 135 -8.80 -5.06 -26.70
C ILE A 135 -7.60 -5.38 -27.57
N VAL A 136 -6.92 -4.34 -28.02
CA VAL A 136 -5.70 -4.44 -28.83
C VAL A 136 -4.51 -4.09 -27.94
N VAL A 137 -3.50 -4.97 -27.95
CA VAL A 137 -2.23 -4.72 -27.25
C VAL A 137 -1.31 -3.93 -28.19
N VAL A 138 -0.81 -2.80 -27.72
CA VAL A 138 0.10 -1.92 -28.47
C VAL A 138 1.28 -1.47 -27.62
N ASN A 139 2.27 -0.83 -28.24
CA ASN A 139 3.44 -0.23 -27.56
C ASN A 139 4.19 -1.21 -26.62
N VAL A 140 4.27 -2.48 -27.01
CA VAL A 140 4.95 -3.51 -26.24
C VAL A 140 6.45 -3.28 -26.28
N ARG A 141 7.05 -3.23 -25.09
CA ARG A 141 8.47 -3.02 -24.89
C ARG A 141 8.95 -3.80 -23.68
N GLN A 142 10.23 -4.15 -23.66
CA GLN A 142 10.84 -4.71 -22.47
C GLN A 142 11.32 -3.57 -21.58
N GLU A 143 10.86 -3.57 -20.34
CA GLU A 143 11.37 -2.65 -19.32
C GLU A 143 12.06 -3.43 -18.21
N ASN A 144 13.15 -2.88 -17.70
CA ASN A 144 13.76 -3.38 -16.47
C ASN A 144 12.87 -2.97 -15.28
N VAL A 145 12.19 -3.95 -14.68
CA VAL A 145 11.30 -3.77 -13.52
C VAL A 145 12.00 -4.15 -12.21
N ALA A 146 13.27 -4.59 -12.26
CA ALA A 146 14.07 -4.75 -11.05
C ALA A 146 14.20 -3.40 -10.33
N ASN A 147 13.74 -3.38 -9.08
CA ASN A 147 13.74 -2.19 -8.25
C ASN A 147 14.90 -2.24 -7.26
N ARG A 148 15.74 -1.19 -7.31
CA ARG A 148 16.67 -0.81 -6.23
C ARG A 148 15.90 -0.51 -4.94
N PRO A 149 16.33 -1.07 -3.79
CA PRO A 149 15.91 -0.61 -2.48
C PRO A 149 17.09 -0.19 -1.59
N SER A 150 18.20 0.32 -2.14
CA SER A 150 19.26 0.84 -1.26
C SER A 150 20.05 2.00 -1.87
N LEU A 151 20.47 2.91 -1.00
CA LEU A 151 21.41 4.01 -1.28
C LEU A 151 22.84 3.51 -1.59
N ILE A 152 23.11 2.20 -1.48
CA ILE A 152 24.48 1.67 -1.30
C ILE A 152 24.81 0.51 -2.27
N ALA A 153 23.83 -0.19 -2.86
CA ALA A 153 24.09 -1.33 -3.75
C ALA A 153 23.67 -1.06 -5.21
N ASP A 154 24.63 -1.21 -6.12
CA ASP A 154 24.41 -1.21 -7.57
C ASP A 154 23.64 -2.46 -8.04
N ILE A 155 23.04 -2.34 -9.22
CA ILE A 155 22.15 -3.34 -9.83
C ILE A 155 22.96 -4.63 -10.10
N VAL A 156 22.77 -5.65 -9.28
CA VAL A 156 23.46 -6.95 -9.48
C VAL A 156 22.75 -7.82 -10.52
N ASN A 157 21.43 -7.66 -10.75
CA ASN A 157 20.70 -8.42 -11.79
C ASN A 157 19.45 -7.66 -12.31
N PRO A 158 19.41 -7.22 -13.57
CA PRO A 158 18.21 -6.65 -14.17
C PRO A 158 17.12 -7.73 -14.34
N VAL A 159 15.87 -7.36 -14.05
CA VAL A 159 14.69 -8.21 -14.28
C VAL A 159 13.85 -7.50 -15.33
N TYR A 160 13.98 -7.97 -16.57
CA TYR A 160 13.19 -7.45 -17.68
C TYR A 160 11.79 -8.06 -17.65
N LYS A 161 10.78 -7.21 -17.85
CA LYS A 161 9.41 -7.64 -18.10
C LYS A 161 8.86 -6.92 -19.32
N GLU A 162 7.97 -7.60 -20.03
CA GLU A 162 7.22 -6.99 -21.11
C GLU A 162 6.13 -6.10 -20.54
N ILE A 163 6.10 -4.86 -21.03
CA ILE A 163 5.11 -3.86 -20.67
C ILE A 163 4.54 -3.30 -21.96
N GLY A 164 3.22 -3.18 -22.04
CA GLY A 164 2.54 -2.59 -23.19
C GLY A 164 1.25 -1.90 -22.76
N ASP A 165 0.56 -1.28 -23.70
CA ASP A 165 -0.70 -0.60 -23.45
C ASP A 165 -1.85 -1.46 -23.98
N TRP A 166 -2.99 -1.42 -23.29
CA TRP A 166 -4.25 -1.97 -23.79
C TRP A 166 -5.10 -0.85 -24.33
N HIS A 167 -5.37 -0.91 -25.62
CA HIS A 167 -6.33 -0.05 -26.30
C HIS A 167 -7.66 -0.78 -26.37
N ILE A 168 -8.61 -0.30 -25.58
CA ILE A 168 -9.93 -0.91 -25.43
C ILE A 168 -10.88 -0.17 -26.37
N LEU A 169 -11.28 -0.86 -27.43
CA LEU A 169 -12.28 -0.39 -28.38
C LEU A 169 -13.66 -0.67 -27.83
N ARG A 170 -14.50 0.36 -27.79
CA ARG A 170 -15.87 0.27 -27.32
C ARG A 170 -16.84 -0.06 -28.44
N VAL A 171 -18.02 -0.55 -28.06
CA VAL A 171 -19.12 -0.79 -29.00
C VAL A 171 -19.62 0.51 -29.66
N ASP A 172 -19.52 1.64 -28.96
CA ASP A 172 -19.87 2.98 -29.47
C ASP A 172 -18.79 3.61 -30.38
N GLY A 173 -17.68 2.90 -30.62
CA GLY A 173 -16.54 3.39 -31.41
C GLY A 173 -15.53 4.23 -30.63
N GLY A 174 -15.78 4.51 -29.35
CA GLY A 174 -14.82 5.17 -28.46
C GLY A 174 -13.63 4.28 -28.09
N GLU A 175 -12.55 4.91 -27.60
CA GLU A 175 -11.34 4.22 -27.18
C GLU A 175 -10.97 4.60 -25.74
N ILE A 176 -10.53 3.61 -24.95
CA ILE A 176 -9.88 3.83 -23.66
C ILE A 176 -8.50 3.20 -23.69
N ILE A 177 -7.51 3.93 -23.19
CA ILE A 177 -6.15 3.44 -23.06
C ILE A 177 -5.88 3.07 -21.60
N VAL A 178 -5.50 1.81 -21.37
CA VAL A 178 -4.91 1.35 -20.10
C VAL A 178 -3.41 1.23 -20.33
N PRO A 179 -2.61 2.21 -19.88
CA PRO A 179 -1.19 2.24 -20.19
C PRO A 179 -0.40 1.29 -19.28
N ASN A 180 0.76 0.82 -19.73
CA ASN A 180 1.74 0.09 -18.91
C ASN A 180 1.19 -1.17 -18.22
N VAL A 181 0.44 -2.00 -18.93
CA VAL A 181 0.04 -3.33 -18.48
C VAL A 181 1.27 -4.24 -18.46
N ASP A 182 1.48 -4.92 -17.33
CA ASP A 182 2.58 -5.91 -17.17
C ASP A 182 2.17 -7.23 -17.83
N ASP A 183 3.05 -7.78 -18.66
CA ASP A 183 2.84 -8.95 -19.52
C ASP A 183 1.50 -8.88 -20.27
N PRO A 184 1.36 -7.91 -21.19
CA PRO A 184 0.07 -7.47 -21.68
C PRO A 184 -0.71 -8.56 -22.43
N PHE A 185 -0.03 -9.49 -23.11
CA PHE A 185 -0.68 -10.58 -23.84
C PHE A 185 -1.16 -11.69 -22.91
N ASN A 186 -0.28 -12.24 -22.06
CA ASN A 186 -0.67 -13.32 -21.16
C ASN A 186 -1.71 -12.84 -20.15
N LYS A 187 -1.59 -11.58 -19.69
CA LYS A 187 -2.57 -11.00 -18.78
C LYS A 187 -3.92 -10.82 -19.43
N LEU A 188 -3.99 -10.47 -20.72
CA LEU A 188 -5.26 -10.36 -21.44
C LEU A 188 -5.94 -11.72 -21.51
N ASN A 189 -5.20 -12.76 -21.88
CA ASN A 189 -5.70 -14.14 -21.91
C ASN A 189 -6.19 -14.59 -20.54
N TYR A 190 -5.43 -14.29 -19.48
CA TYR A 190 -5.81 -14.60 -18.11
C TYR A 190 -7.10 -13.88 -17.69
N VAL A 191 -7.24 -12.59 -18.00
CA VAL A 191 -8.46 -11.80 -17.71
C VAL A 191 -9.66 -12.36 -18.47
N LYS A 192 -9.49 -12.68 -19.76
CA LYS A 192 -10.54 -13.32 -20.58
C LYS A 192 -11.01 -14.63 -19.98
N MET A 193 -10.09 -15.51 -19.62
CA MET A 193 -10.43 -16.79 -18.98
C MET A 193 -11.11 -16.60 -17.62
N LYS A 194 -10.54 -15.76 -16.75
CA LYS A 194 -11.02 -15.59 -15.37
C LYS A 194 -12.44 -15.03 -15.30
N PHE A 195 -12.78 -14.10 -16.19
CA PHE A 195 -14.09 -13.47 -16.22
C PHE A 195 -14.98 -13.96 -17.36
N ASN A 196 -14.59 -15.05 -18.04
CA ASN A 196 -15.31 -15.70 -19.13
C ASN A 196 -15.74 -14.72 -20.25
N LEU A 197 -14.77 -13.97 -20.78
CA LEU A 197 -14.97 -12.94 -21.80
C LEU A 197 -14.68 -13.50 -23.20
N THR A 198 -15.53 -13.18 -24.18
CA THR A 198 -15.52 -13.80 -25.52
C THR A 198 -15.26 -12.85 -26.69
N PHE A 199 -14.94 -11.59 -26.43
CA PHE A 199 -14.63 -10.60 -27.46
C PHE A 199 -13.22 -10.76 -28.04
#